data_AF-A0A2V8R2M6-F1
#
_entry.id   AF-A0A2V8R2M6-F1
#
_cell.length_a   1.000
_cell.length_b   1.000
_cell.length_c   1.000
_cell.angle_alpha   90.00
_cell.angle_beta   90.00
_cell.angle_gamma   90.00
#
_symmetry.space_group_name_H-M   'P 1'
#
loop_
_entity.id
_entity.type
_entity.pdbx_description
1 polymer ?
#
loop_
_entity_poly.entity_id
_entity_poly.type
_entity_poly.pdbx_seq_one_letter_code
_entity_poly.pdbx_strand_id
1 'polypeptide(L)'
;MIDFWLSHAMLVGDDAGKTMVPPVTYRVRYSVDGGEAKYIDKWGPIWLTGWTPGKHTVKLELVDKDGNAVENGGYNTTTREITVTK
;
A
#
# COMPACT_ATOMS: atom_id res chain seq x y z
N MET A 1 -8.67 -8.68 7.69
CA MET A 1 -7.56 -8.56 6.73
C MET A 1 -7.83 -7.31 5.91
N ILE A 2 -6.87 -6.38 5.80
CA ILE A 2 -6.99 -5.20 4.94
C ILE A 2 -6.16 -5.54 3.72
N ASP A 3 -6.82 -5.89 2.63
CA ASP A 3 -6.15 -6.44 1.46
C ASP A 3 -6.16 -5.46 0.30
N PHE A 4 -5.02 -5.45 -0.36
CA PHE A 4 -4.83 -4.90 -1.68
C PHE A 4 -4.56 -6.08 -2.59
N TRP A 5 -5.52 -6.45 -3.45
CA TRP A 5 -5.30 -7.54 -4.40
C TRP A 5 -5.26 -6.97 -5.81
N LEU A 6 -4.04 -6.87 -6.33
CA LEU A 6 -3.79 -6.60 -7.74
C LEU A 6 -3.19 -7.85 -8.37
N SER A 7 -3.71 -8.24 -9.53
CA SER A 7 -3.08 -9.26 -10.35
C SER A 7 -2.08 -8.60 -11.29
N HIS A 8 -0.88 -9.18 -11.43
CA HIS A 8 0.13 -8.78 -12.42
C HIS A 8 0.76 -7.38 -12.27
N ALA A 9 0.50 -6.65 -11.18
CA ALA A 9 1.26 -5.45 -10.84
C ALA A 9 2.55 -5.86 -10.13
N MET A 10 3.70 -5.30 -10.52
CA MET A 10 4.96 -5.46 -9.79
C MET A 10 5.26 -4.19 -9.01
N LEU A 11 5.90 -4.33 -7.86
CA LEU A 11 6.42 -3.21 -7.08
C LEU A 11 7.92 -3.02 -7.31
N VAL A 12 8.45 -1.84 -7.00
CA VAL A 12 9.88 -1.48 -7.19
C VAL A 12 10.88 -2.39 -6.46
N GLY A 13 10.44 -3.22 -5.52
CA GLY A 13 11.27 -4.23 -4.85
C GLY A 13 11.16 -5.64 -5.46
N ASP A 14 10.23 -5.87 -6.39
CA ASP A 14 10.08 -7.12 -7.13
C ASP A 14 11.02 -7.22 -8.34
N ASP A 15 11.63 -6.10 -8.73
CA ASP A 15 12.55 -6.00 -9.87
C ASP A 15 14.02 -6.25 -9.51
N ALA A 16 14.33 -6.51 -8.23
CA ALA A 16 15.70 -6.71 -7.76
C ALA A 16 16.41 -7.82 -8.57
N GLY A 17 17.31 -7.41 -9.48
CA GLY A 17 18.06 -8.30 -10.37
C GLY A 17 17.39 -8.63 -11.71
N LYS A 18 16.25 -8.02 -12.05
CA LYS A 18 15.57 -8.17 -13.34
C LYS A 18 15.67 -6.88 -14.17
N THR A 19 16.24 -6.96 -15.36
CA THR A 19 16.20 -5.85 -16.33
C THR A 19 14.81 -5.81 -16.96
N MET A 20 13.87 -5.06 -16.35
CA MET A 20 12.56 -4.81 -16.93
C MET A 20 12.58 -3.56 -17.82
N VAL A 21 11.93 -3.66 -18.99
CA VAL A 21 11.75 -2.55 -19.92
C VAL A 21 10.26 -2.45 -20.24
N PRO A 22 9.56 -1.39 -19.79
CA PRO A 22 10.04 -0.33 -18.89
C PRO A 22 10.35 -0.84 -17.47
N PRO A 23 11.18 -0.12 -16.68
CA PRO A 23 11.43 -0.46 -15.28
C PRO A 23 10.14 -0.38 -14.46
N VAL A 24 10.07 -1.18 -13.41
CA VAL A 24 8.93 -1.15 -12.48
C VAL A 24 9.03 0.12 -11.63
N THR A 25 7.93 0.86 -11.51
CA THR A 25 7.91 2.14 -10.78
C THR A 25 6.87 2.20 -9.66
N TYR A 26 6.08 1.16 -9.48
CA TYR A 26 4.94 1.20 -8.57
C TYR A 26 5.32 0.88 -7.13
N ARG A 27 4.64 1.53 -6.20
CA ARG A 27 4.74 1.28 -4.75
C ARG A 27 3.35 1.25 -4.15
N VAL A 28 3.15 0.54 -3.05
CA VAL A 28 1.93 0.70 -2.25
C VAL A 28 2.21 1.73 -1.17
N ARG A 29 1.50 2.85 -1.19
CA ARG A 29 1.50 3.86 -0.12
C ARG A 29 0.47 3.48 0.92
N TYR A 30 0.83 3.56 2.19
CA TYR A 30 -0.12 3.41 3.29
C TYR A 30 0.00 4.53 4.32
N SER A 31 -1.11 4.85 4.98
CA SER A 31 -1.14 5.72 6.15
C SER A 31 -2.14 5.19 7.19
N VAL A 32 -1.87 5.49 8.46
CA VAL A 32 -2.74 5.15 9.59
C VAL A 32 -3.25 6.45 10.20
N ASP A 33 -4.56 6.57 10.37
CA ASP A 33 -5.23 7.74 10.94
C ASP A 33 -4.87 9.08 10.27
N GLY A 34 -4.62 9.05 8.95
CA GLY A 34 -4.19 10.22 8.20
C GLY A 34 -2.79 10.73 8.55
N GLY A 35 -2.00 9.96 9.31
CA GLY A 35 -0.62 10.25 9.64
C GLY A 35 0.35 10.11 8.47
N GLU A 36 1.64 10.13 8.79
CA GLU A 36 2.73 10.06 7.80
C GLU A 36 2.60 8.83 6.88
N ALA A 37 2.73 9.08 5.58
CA ALA A 37 2.68 8.04 4.56
C ALA A 37 3.96 7.21 4.56
N LYS A 38 3.81 5.90 4.47
CA LYS A 38 4.89 4.91 4.35
C LYS A 38 4.68 4.07 3.09
N TYR A 39 5.72 3.37 2.66
CA TYR A 39 5.70 2.63 1.40
C TYR A 39 6.03 1.16 1.61
N ILE A 40 5.34 0.32 0.83
CA ILE A 40 5.59 -1.10 0.68
C ILE A 40 6.10 -1.30 -0.74
N ASP A 41 7.29 -1.86 -0.85
CA ASP A 41 8.01 -2.02 -2.12
C ASP A 41 7.97 -3.46 -2.64
N LYS A 42 7.41 -4.38 -1.86
CA LYS A 42 7.29 -5.79 -2.22
C LYS A 42 5.94 -6.32 -1.79
N TRP A 43 5.28 -7.08 -2.66
CA TRP A 43 4.00 -7.70 -2.30
C TRP A 43 4.17 -8.67 -1.14
N GLY A 44 3.33 -8.50 -0.13
CA GLY A 44 3.29 -9.37 1.02
C GLY A 44 2.53 -8.75 2.20
N PRO A 45 2.17 -9.58 3.20
CA PRO A 45 1.58 -9.07 4.42
C PRO A 45 2.62 -8.25 5.18
N ILE A 46 2.17 -7.13 5.75
CA ILE A 46 2.95 -6.36 6.73
C ILE A 46 2.22 -6.35 8.06
N TRP A 47 2.98 -6.29 9.15
CA TRP A 47 2.44 -6.12 10.49
C TRP A 47 2.58 -4.67 10.91
N LEU A 48 1.45 -4.01 11.11
CA LEU A 48 1.41 -2.69 11.73
C LEU A 48 1.41 -2.85 13.25
N THR A 49 2.31 -2.12 13.91
CA THR A 49 2.52 -2.20 15.36
C THR A 49 2.23 -0.85 16.02
N GLY A 50 2.13 -0.83 17.35
CA GLY A 50 1.95 0.41 18.13
C GLY A 50 0.50 0.89 18.22
N TRP A 51 -0.46 -0.02 18.05
CA TRP A 51 -1.88 0.28 18.17
C TRP A 51 -2.26 0.72 19.60
N THR A 52 -3.13 1.71 19.67
CA THR A 52 -3.83 2.09 20.90
C THR A 52 -5.25 1.50 20.88
N PRO A 53 -5.91 1.28 22.02
CA PRO A 53 -7.32 0.90 22.03
C PRO A 53 -8.18 1.98 21.39
N GLY A 54 -9.09 1.59 20.48
CA GLY A 54 -9.97 2.52 19.78
C GLY A 54 -10.16 2.22 18.30
N LYS A 55 -10.85 3.15 17.62
CA LYS A 55 -11.04 3.11 16.17
C LYS A 55 -9.84 3.69 15.46
N HIS A 56 -9.44 3.02 14.39
CA HIS A 56 -8.36 3.45 13.52
C HIS A 56 -8.75 3.30 12.06
N THR A 57 -8.17 4.13 11.20
CA THR A 57 -8.28 3.99 9.75
C THR A 57 -6.93 3.62 9.15
N VAL A 58 -6.94 2.73 8.17
CA VAL A 58 -5.77 2.44 7.34
C VAL A 58 -6.15 2.72 5.90
N LYS A 59 -5.41 3.61 5.26
CA LYS A 59 -5.53 3.90 3.83
C LYS A 59 -4.41 3.20 3.09
N LEU A 60 -4.74 2.55 1.98
CA LEU A 60 -3.81 1.94 1.03
C LEU A 60 -4.04 2.51 -0.37
N GLU A 61 -2.96 2.81 -1.09
CA GLU A 61 -2.98 3.37 -2.44
C GLU A 61 -1.87 2.73 -3.29
N LEU A 62 -2.17 2.31 -4.52
CA LEU A 62 -1.12 2.05 -5.50
C LEU A 62 -0.68 3.38 -6.11
N VAL A 63 0.61 3.68 -6.05
CA VAL A 63 1.16 4.93 -6.59
C VAL A 63 2.23 4.68 -7.66
N ASP A 64 2.35 5.62 -8.59
CA ASP A 64 3.42 5.67 -9.59
C ASP A 64 4.72 6.28 -9.04
N LYS A 65 5.74 6.43 -9.90
CA LYS A 65 7.04 7.01 -9.55
C LYS A 65 6.95 8.46 -9.04
N ASP A 66 5.92 9.19 -9.43
CA ASP A 66 5.72 10.59 -9.07
C ASP A 66 4.86 10.71 -7.79
N GLY A 67 4.43 9.57 -7.23
CA GLY A 67 3.61 9.49 -6.02
C GLY A 67 2.12 9.73 -6.26
N ASN A 68 1.69 9.78 -7.51
CA ASN A 68 0.29 9.90 -7.87
C ASN A 68 -0.42 8.56 -7.72
N ALA A 69 -1.66 8.57 -7.26
CA ALA A 69 -2.48 7.37 -7.25
C ALA A 69 -2.68 6.88 -8.70
N VAL A 70 -2.46 5.59 -8.94
CA VAL A 70 -2.65 5.00 -10.25
C VAL A 70 -4.15 4.87 -10.50
N GLU A 71 -4.69 5.66 -11.43
CA GLU A 71 -6.11 5.61 -11.76
C GLU A 71 -6.51 4.24 -12.35
N ASN A 72 -7.51 3.63 -11.73
CA ASN A 72 -8.06 2.33 -12.14
C ASN A 72 -9.51 2.22 -11.63
N GLY A 73 -10.37 3.15 -12.05
CA GLY A 73 -11.79 3.18 -11.65
C GLY A 73 -12.02 3.25 -10.13
N GLY A 74 -11.05 3.79 -9.37
CA GLY A 74 -11.09 3.86 -7.91
C GLY A 74 -10.65 2.59 -7.17
N TYR A 75 -10.31 1.49 -7.86
CA TYR A 75 -9.90 0.23 -7.19
C TYR A 75 -8.51 0.28 -6.56
N ASN A 76 -7.67 1.22 -6.99
CA ASN A 76 -6.29 1.39 -6.51
C ASN A 76 -6.18 2.33 -5.30
N THR A 77 -7.29 2.65 -4.66
CA THR A 77 -7.33 3.40 -3.40
C THR A 77 -8.39 2.79 -2.51
N THR A 78 -8.03 2.44 -1.28
CA THR A 78 -9.01 1.93 -0.31
C THR A 78 -8.69 2.42 1.09
N THR A 79 -9.74 2.65 1.88
CA THR A 79 -9.64 2.95 3.30
C THR A 79 -10.48 1.94 4.07
N ARG A 80 -9.92 1.39 5.15
CA ARG A 80 -10.63 0.48 6.05
C ARG A 80 -10.56 1.01 7.47
N GLU A 81 -11.68 0.90 8.18
CA GLU A 81 -11.73 1.10 9.63
C GLU A 81 -11.45 -0.23 10.33
N ILE A 82 -10.68 -0.17 11.42
CA ILE A 82 -10.51 -1.26 12.38
C ILE A 82 -10.81 -0.74 13.78
N THR A 83 -11.21 -1.64 14.68
CA THR A 83 -11.29 -1.34 16.11
C THR A 83 -10.32 -2.24 16.86
N VAL A 84 -9.41 -1.62 17.61
CA VAL A 84 -8.45 -2.31 18.47
C VAL A 84 -9.05 -2.35 19.88
N THR A 85 -9.26 -3.57 20.38
CA THR A 85 -9.73 -3.82 21.74
C THR A 85 -8.56 -4.23 22.63
N LYS A 86 -8.70 -3.99 23.94
CA LYS A 86 -7.73 -4.44 24.94
C LYS A 86 -7.83 -5.94 25.20
#